data_AF-A0A7Z9FKR7-F1
#
_entry.id   AF-A0A7Z9FKR7-F1
#
_cell.length_a   1.000
_cell.length_b   1.000
_cell.length_c   1.000
_cell.angle_alpha   90.00
_cell.angle_beta   90.00
_cell.angle_gamma   90.00
#
_symmetry.space_group_name_H-M   'P 1'
#
loop_
_entity.id
_entity.type
_entity.pdbx_description
1 polymer ?
#
loop_
_entity_poly.entity_id
_entity_poly.type
_entity_poly.pdbx_seq_one_letter_code
_entity_poly.pdbx_strand_id
1 'polypeptide(L)'
;MENWPQSFFGYRRENGRVGVRNHVLILPVDDISNAAVEMVGHNIKGTLAIPHSYGRLQFGADLELFFRTIIGTGRNPNVAAVVVIGIEPGWTQRVVDGISLTGKPVSGFSIEGGGDLATVAKASRQAQEYVQWATELQREECPLSDLWISVKCGESDTTSGLGSNPAVGDLMDKLDPFGVHLCFGETSELTGAEQVCANRSSNPEAKEKFLNTWNAYNDFILENKTNDLSESQPTKGNIAGGLTTIEEKAFGNLQKIGKKTNFIDVLEPAEEPTKGPGLYFMDTSSAAAECVTLQAAAGFTVHLFPTGQGNVIGNPIEPVIKLTANPNTAATMSEHIDLDVSGILKREMNLDQAGNELVNITVRTANGRHTCAESLGHREFVLTKLFRSA
;
A
#
# COMPACT_ATOMS: atom_id res chain seq x y z
N MET A 1 -15.77 -25.02 -11.91
CA MET A 1 -14.61 -24.26 -12.40
C MET A 1 -14.80 -22.84 -11.94
N GLU A 2 -13.79 -22.27 -11.32
CA GLU A 2 -13.84 -20.86 -10.93
C GLU A 2 -13.95 -19.99 -12.19
N ASN A 3 -14.83 -18.99 -12.17
CA ASN A 3 -15.15 -18.15 -13.34
C ASN A 3 -14.20 -16.95 -13.49
N TRP A 4 -12.96 -17.06 -13.00
CA TRP A 4 -11.98 -15.97 -13.00
C TRP A 4 -10.55 -16.47 -13.34
N PRO A 5 -9.66 -15.61 -13.87
CA PRO A 5 -8.33 -16.01 -14.36
C PRO A 5 -7.39 -16.54 -13.28
N GLN A 6 -6.60 -17.57 -13.61
CA GLN A 6 -5.69 -18.28 -12.68
C GLN A 6 -4.20 -17.90 -12.85
N SER A 7 -3.92 -16.93 -13.71
CA SER A 7 -2.59 -16.38 -13.97
C SER A 7 -2.71 -14.91 -14.36
N PHE A 8 -1.59 -14.20 -14.35
CA PHE A 8 -1.50 -12.82 -14.81
C PHE A 8 -0.16 -12.58 -15.53
N PHE A 9 -0.06 -11.54 -16.33
CA PHE A 9 1.14 -11.12 -17.02
C PHE A 9 1.87 -10.07 -16.18
N GLY A 10 2.99 -10.43 -15.58
CA GLY A 10 3.80 -9.58 -14.71
C GLY A 10 5.23 -9.40 -15.19
N TYR A 11 5.99 -8.54 -14.52
CA TYR A 11 7.43 -8.37 -14.75
C TYR A 11 8.20 -9.13 -13.68
N ARG A 12 8.78 -10.28 -14.03
CA ARG A 12 9.66 -11.01 -13.12
C ARG A 12 10.96 -10.25 -12.93
N ARG A 13 11.35 -10.06 -11.67
CA ARG A 13 12.57 -9.37 -11.25
C ARG A 13 13.70 -10.35 -10.99
N GLU A 14 14.90 -9.80 -10.84
CA GLU A 14 16.16 -10.53 -10.64
C GLU A 14 16.14 -11.42 -9.39
N ASN A 15 15.40 -11.01 -8.35
CA ASN A 15 15.17 -11.77 -7.13
C ASN A 15 13.95 -12.71 -7.18
N GLY A 16 13.34 -12.90 -8.36
CA GLY A 16 12.20 -13.79 -8.58
C GLY A 16 10.82 -13.22 -8.21
N ARG A 17 10.76 -12.09 -7.50
CA ARG A 17 9.49 -11.37 -7.22
C ARG A 17 8.90 -10.82 -8.53
N VAL A 18 7.59 -10.61 -8.56
CA VAL A 18 6.89 -10.15 -9.76
C VAL A 18 6.20 -8.81 -9.51
N GLY A 19 6.44 -7.84 -10.39
CA GLY A 19 5.74 -6.56 -10.41
C GLY A 19 4.60 -6.53 -11.42
N VAL A 20 3.57 -5.72 -11.14
CA VAL A 20 2.47 -5.42 -12.07
C VAL A 20 2.65 -4.08 -12.78
N ARG A 21 3.66 -3.29 -12.38
CA ARG A 21 4.14 -2.06 -13.03
C ARG A 21 5.65 -2.14 -13.27
N ASN A 22 6.18 -1.15 -13.99
CA ASN A 22 7.57 -1.12 -14.44
C ASN A 22 8.16 0.29 -14.33
N HIS A 23 8.16 0.85 -13.13
CA HIS A 23 8.57 2.23 -12.89
C HIS A 23 10.09 2.39 -12.82
N VAL A 24 10.60 3.48 -13.40
CA VAL A 24 11.95 3.98 -13.11
C VAL A 24 11.82 5.15 -12.13
N LEU A 25 12.25 4.96 -10.89
CA LEU A 25 12.09 5.96 -9.85
C LEU A 25 13.26 6.92 -9.79
N ILE A 26 12.95 8.19 -9.53
CA ILE A 26 13.90 9.17 -9.03
C ILE A 26 13.51 9.44 -7.57
N LEU A 27 14.33 8.96 -6.63
CA LEU A 27 13.99 8.89 -5.21
C LEU A 27 14.90 9.83 -4.40
N PRO A 28 14.35 10.81 -3.68
CA PRO A 28 15.12 11.60 -2.74
C PRO A 28 15.46 10.76 -1.51
N VAL A 29 16.61 11.03 -0.90
CA VAL A 29 16.95 10.56 0.46
C VAL A 29 16.45 11.55 1.50
N ASP A 30 16.25 12.81 1.13
CA ASP A 30 15.91 13.90 2.04
C ASP A 30 15.08 14.97 1.33
N ASP A 31 14.35 15.75 2.14
CA ASP A 31 13.45 16.81 1.71
C ASP A 31 14.13 17.91 0.88
N ILE A 32 15.40 18.21 1.17
CA ILE A 32 16.17 19.23 0.46
C ILE A 32 16.71 18.74 -0.90
N SER A 33 16.70 17.43 -1.15
CA SER A 33 17.06 16.84 -2.45
C SER A 33 15.88 16.75 -3.43
N ASN A 34 14.66 17.07 -2.98
CA ASN A 34 13.44 17.00 -3.80
C ASN A 34 13.56 17.80 -5.10
N ALA A 35 14.13 19.01 -5.07
CA ALA A 35 14.25 19.86 -6.26
C ALA A 35 15.10 19.19 -7.36
N ALA A 36 16.23 18.57 -6.99
CA ALA A 36 17.07 17.84 -7.93
C ALA A 36 16.34 16.61 -8.52
N VAL A 37 15.61 15.89 -7.68
CA VAL A 37 14.78 14.74 -8.08
C VAL A 37 13.70 15.13 -9.08
N GLU A 38 12.97 16.22 -8.80
CA GLU A 38 11.94 16.76 -9.69
C GLU A 38 12.53 17.26 -11.02
N MET A 39 13.71 17.90 -10.99
CA MET A 39 14.40 18.33 -12.21
C MET A 39 14.78 17.14 -13.11
N VAL A 40 15.30 16.04 -12.54
CA VAL A 40 15.58 14.82 -13.31
C VAL A 40 14.28 14.22 -13.88
N GLY A 41 13.22 14.16 -13.06
CA GLY A 41 11.90 13.69 -13.50
C GLY A 41 11.30 14.53 -14.63
N HIS A 42 11.57 15.85 -14.63
CA HIS A 42 11.16 16.74 -15.72
C HIS A 42 11.95 16.46 -17.00
N ASN A 43 13.28 16.29 -16.88
CA ASN A 43 14.19 16.10 -18.00
C ASN A 43 13.95 14.78 -18.74
N ILE A 44 13.73 13.69 -17.99
CA ILE A 44 13.69 12.33 -18.54
C ILE A 44 12.27 11.77 -18.46
N LYS A 45 11.60 11.68 -19.61
CA LYS A 45 10.26 11.09 -19.70
C LYS A 45 10.31 9.58 -19.42
N GLY A 46 9.23 9.05 -18.85
CA GLY A 46 9.16 7.64 -18.43
C GLY A 46 9.68 7.38 -17.01
N THR A 47 10.19 8.42 -16.33
CA THR A 47 10.56 8.34 -14.92
C THR A 47 9.41 8.79 -14.00
N LEU A 48 9.53 8.44 -12.71
CA LEU A 48 8.62 8.86 -11.66
C LEU A 48 9.43 9.43 -10.48
N ALA A 49 9.37 10.76 -10.32
CA ALA A 49 9.91 11.45 -9.16
C ALA A 49 8.95 11.33 -7.97
N ILE A 50 9.47 11.03 -6.78
CA ILE A 50 8.65 10.85 -5.56
C ILE A 50 9.21 11.73 -4.42
N PRO A 51 8.91 13.04 -4.40
CA PRO A 51 9.35 13.93 -3.34
C PRO A 51 8.65 13.63 -2.00
N HIS A 52 9.32 13.93 -0.88
CA HIS A 52 8.76 13.76 0.46
C HIS A 52 9.31 14.77 1.47
N SER A 53 8.70 14.87 2.65
CA SER A 53 9.02 15.92 3.65
C SER A 53 10.03 15.53 4.74
N TYR A 54 10.63 14.33 4.70
CA TYR A 54 11.52 13.85 5.75
C TYR A 54 12.90 13.42 5.23
N GLY A 55 13.69 12.68 6.01
CA GLY A 55 15.06 12.28 5.68
C GLY A 55 16.13 13.19 6.27
N ARG A 56 15.81 13.98 7.29
CA ARG A 56 16.77 14.81 8.04
C ARG A 56 16.47 14.83 9.53
N LEU A 57 17.52 14.83 10.34
CA LEU A 57 17.46 14.99 11.80
C LEU A 57 16.55 13.96 12.51
N GLN A 58 16.36 12.80 11.88
CA GLN A 58 15.66 11.65 12.48
C GLN A 58 16.68 10.77 13.21
N PHE A 59 16.24 10.06 14.25
CA PHE A 59 17.09 9.23 15.09
C PHE A 59 16.34 8.02 15.64
N GLY A 60 17.07 7.00 16.09
CA GLY A 60 16.49 5.79 16.68
C GLY A 60 15.50 5.09 15.75
N ALA A 61 14.40 4.59 16.32
CA ALA A 61 13.37 3.87 15.58
C ALA A 61 12.73 4.68 14.44
N ASP A 62 12.64 6.01 14.58
CA ASP A 62 12.10 6.90 13.55
C ASP A 62 12.99 6.93 12.30
N LEU A 63 14.32 6.97 12.49
CA LEU A 63 15.28 6.91 11.40
C LEU A 63 15.27 5.54 10.71
N GLU A 64 15.17 4.46 11.48
CA GLU A 64 15.12 3.11 10.94
C GLU A 64 13.83 2.84 10.16
N LEU A 65 12.68 3.35 10.62
CA LEU A 65 11.43 3.31 9.87
C LEU A 65 11.51 4.13 8.57
N PHE A 66 12.12 5.31 8.61
CA PHE A 66 12.38 6.11 7.42
C PHE A 66 13.16 5.33 6.37
N PHE A 67 14.32 4.76 6.74
CA PHE A 67 15.13 3.99 5.81
C PHE A 67 14.42 2.74 5.32
N ARG A 68 13.70 2.03 6.20
CA ARG A 68 12.90 0.85 5.81
C ARG A 68 11.87 1.22 4.75
N THR A 69 11.20 2.36 4.91
CA THR A 69 10.16 2.83 3.97
C THR A 69 10.76 3.26 2.63
N ILE A 70 11.83 4.06 2.63
CA ILE A 70 12.49 4.53 1.41
C ILE A 70 13.16 3.39 0.64
N ILE A 71 13.92 2.54 1.33
CA ILE A 71 14.54 1.35 0.74
C ILE A 71 13.46 0.40 0.23
N GLY A 72 12.43 0.13 1.04
CA GLY A 72 11.30 -0.73 0.67
C GLY A 72 10.58 -0.24 -0.59
N THR A 73 10.34 1.07 -0.70
CA THR A 73 9.75 1.70 -1.89
C THR A 73 10.59 1.41 -3.14
N GLY A 74 11.92 1.56 -3.07
CA GLY A 74 12.81 1.22 -4.19
C GLY A 74 12.92 -0.30 -4.47
N ARG A 75 12.81 -1.13 -3.43
CA ARG A 75 12.83 -2.60 -3.54
C ARG A 75 11.55 -3.17 -4.16
N ASN A 76 10.41 -2.49 -4.04
CA ASN A 76 9.12 -2.96 -4.52
C ASN A 76 9.18 -3.52 -5.97
N PRO A 77 8.57 -4.68 -6.27
CA PRO A 77 8.60 -5.27 -7.62
C PRO A 77 8.00 -4.41 -8.74
N ASN A 78 7.10 -3.46 -8.43
CA ASN A 78 6.57 -2.48 -9.39
C ASN A 78 7.63 -1.47 -9.87
N VAL A 79 8.78 -1.43 -9.20
CA VAL A 79 9.94 -0.60 -9.55
C VAL A 79 10.98 -1.44 -10.27
N ALA A 80 11.32 -1.03 -11.49
CA ALA A 80 12.32 -1.68 -12.33
C ALA A 80 13.74 -1.21 -12.00
N ALA A 81 13.93 0.10 -11.82
CA ALA A 81 15.23 0.71 -11.55
C ALA A 81 15.08 2.00 -10.74
N VAL A 82 16.15 2.42 -10.05
CA VAL A 82 16.11 3.58 -9.14
C VAL A 82 17.34 4.48 -9.30
N VAL A 83 17.11 5.77 -9.45
CA VAL A 83 18.12 6.81 -9.23
C VAL A 83 17.87 7.44 -7.86
N VAL A 84 18.80 7.27 -6.93
CA VAL A 84 18.75 7.82 -5.57
C VAL A 84 19.53 9.13 -5.55
N ILE A 85 18.93 10.20 -5.03
CA ILE A 85 19.60 11.51 -4.88
C ILE A 85 19.45 11.95 -3.43
N GLY A 86 20.58 12.17 -2.75
CA GLY A 86 20.61 12.74 -1.40
C GLY A 86 21.50 13.96 -1.32
N ILE A 87 21.44 14.67 -0.19
CA ILE A 87 22.35 15.78 0.04
C ILE A 87 23.79 15.29 0.21
N GLU A 88 23.98 14.19 0.95
CA GLU A 88 25.29 13.67 1.36
C GLU A 88 25.48 12.19 0.98
N PRO A 89 26.72 11.73 0.75
CA PRO A 89 27.01 10.41 0.17
C PRO A 89 26.71 9.20 1.05
N GLY A 90 26.80 9.29 2.37
CA GLY A 90 26.61 8.18 3.30
C GLY A 90 25.20 7.61 3.29
N TRP A 91 24.18 8.44 3.55
CA TRP A 91 22.78 8.05 3.54
C TRP A 91 22.30 7.72 2.12
N THR A 92 22.83 8.43 1.11
CA THR A 92 22.62 8.05 -0.29
C THR A 92 23.08 6.62 -0.55
N GLN A 93 24.30 6.27 -0.13
CA GLN A 93 24.83 4.92 -0.32
C GLN A 93 24.05 3.88 0.49
N ARG A 94 23.62 4.20 1.72
CA ARG A 94 22.78 3.30 2.53
C ARG A 94 21.49 2.90 1.79
N VAL A 95 20.82 3.85 1.14
CA VAL A 95 19.60 3.57 0.36
C VAL A 95 19.92 2.74 -0.89
N VAL A 96 20.99 3.09 -1.61
CA VAL A 96 21.46 2.34 -2.79
C VAL A 96 21.77 0.89 -2.42
N ASP A 97 22.55 0.67 -1.37
CA ASP A 97 22.94 -0.67 -0.91
C ASP A 97 21.71 -1.49 -0.55
N GLY A 98 20.77 -0.92 0.20
CA GLY A 98 19.52 -1.58 0.58
C GLY A 98 18.66 -2.00 -0.61
N ILE A 99 18.58 -1.17 -1.66
CA ILE A 99 17.82 -1.49 -2.88
C ILE A 99 18.56 -2.54 -3.72
N SER A 100 19.88 -2.44 -3.82
CA SER A 100 20.73 -3.30 -4.66
C SER A 100 20.66 -4.78 -4.28
N LEU A 101 20.28 -5.11 -3.04
CA LEU A 101 20.05 -6.48 -2.57
C LEU A 101 18.99 -7.24 -3.37
N THR A 102 18.11 -6.52 -4.09
CA THR A 102 17.12 -7.14 -4.98
C THR A 102 17.68 -7.54 -6.35
N GLY A 103 18.91 -7.12 -6.67
CA GLY A 103 19.55 -7.34 -7.97
C GLY A 103 19.17 -6.32 -9.04
N LYS A 104 18.20 -5.44 -8.78
CA LYS A 104 17.75 -4.44 -9.77
C LYS A 104 18.77 -3.29 -9.94
N PRO A 105 18.79 -2.62 -11.11
CA PRO A 105 19.66 -1.46 -11.32
C PRO A 105 19.33 -0.29 -10.37
N VAL A 106 20.35 0.18 -9.64
CA VAL A 106 20.25 1.36 -8.77
C VAL A 106 21.55 2.17 -8.80
N SER A 107 21.42 3.50 -8.83
CA SER A 107 22.57 4.43 -8.79
C SER A 107 22.32 5.57 -7.80
N GLY A 108 23.35 5.95 -7.05
CA GLY A 108 23.31 7.06 -6.09
C GLY A 108 24.07 8.30 -6.55
N PHE A 109 23.52 9.47 -6.26
CA PHE A 109 24.18 10.76 -6.48
C PHE A 109 23.99 11.67 -5.27
N SER A 110 25.01 12.49 -4.99
CA SER A 110 24.96 13.46 -3.89
C SER A 110 25.12 14.89 -4.39
N ILE A 111 24.42 15.83 -3.75
CA ILE A 111 24.40 17.24 -4.12
C ILE A 111 25.57 18.00 -3.49
N GLU A 112 25.92 17.68 -2.24
CA GLU A 112 27.00 18.35 -1.51
C GLU A 112 28.34 18.29 -2.27
N GLY A 113 29.02 19.43 -2.37
CA GLY A 113 30.28 19.58 -3.12
C GLY A 113 30.15 19.64 -4.65
N GLY A 114 28.99 19.29 -5.22
CA GLY A 114 28.75 19.29 -6.67
C GLY A 114 27.69 20.30 -7.15
N GLY A 115 26.73 20.65 -6.30
CA GLY A 115 25.58 21.50 -6.62
C GLY A 115 24.57 20.83 -7.57
N ASP A 116 23.34 21.35 -7.57
CA ASP A 116 22.20 20.73 -8.27
C ASP A 116 22.45 20.50 -9.76
N LEU A 117 22.94 21.51 -10.49
CA LEU A 117 23.08 21.44 -11.95
C LEU A 117 23.98 20.28 -12.39
N ALA A 118 25.12 20.08 -11.71
CA ALA A 118 26.04 19.00 -12.05
C ALA A 118 25.48 17.62 -11.66
N THR A 119 24.83 17.53 -10.50
CA THR A 119 24.22 16.30 -10.00
C THR A 119 23.03 15.88 -10.87
N VAL A 120 22.12 16.80 -11.18
CA VAL A 120 20.98 16.58 -12.08
C VAL A 120 21.45 16.14 -13.47
N ALA A 121 22.51 16.74 -14.01
CA ALA A 121 23.05 16.35 -15.32
C ALA A 121 23.59 14.91 -15.33
N LYS A 122 24.22 14.43 -14.25
CA LYS A 122 24.70 13.04 -14.13
C LYS A 122 23.53 12.07 -13.92
N ALA A 123 22.65 12.38 -12.98
CA ALA A 123 21.46 11.59 -12.67
C ALA A 123 20.53 11.45 -13.89
N SER A 124 20.36 12.51 -14.69
CA SER A 124 19.54 12.48 -15.92
C SER A 124 20.09 11.51 -16.96
N ARG A 125 21.42 11.41 -17.12
CA ARG A 125 22.03 10.43 -18.03
C ARG A 125 21.74 9.01 -17.59
N GLN A 126 21.92 8.73 -16.30
CA GLN A 126 21.65 7.39 -15.76
C GLN A 126 20.16 7.03 -15.85
N ALA A 127 19.27 7.98 -15.55
CA ALA A 127 17.83 7.78 -15.64
C ALA A 127 17.41 7.45 -17.09
N GLN A 128 18.02 8.08 -18.10
CA GLN A 128 17.76 7.76 -19.50
C GLN A 128 18.11 6.30 -19.82
N GLU A 129 19.29 5.83 -19.40
CA GLU A 129 19.73 4.44 -19.59
C GLU A 129 18.77 3.45 -18.91
N TYR A 130 18.34 3.77 -17.68
CA TYR A 130 17.37 2.94 -16.95
C TYR A 130 15.99 2.91 -17.61
N VAL A 131 15.51 4.03 -18.16
CA VAL A 131 14.26 4.03 -18.92
C VAL A 131 14.37 3.16 -20.16
N GLN A 132 15.46 3.29 -20.93
CA GLN A 132 15.69 2.45 -22.12
C GLN A 132 15.67 0.97 -21.75
N TRP A 133 16.48 0.57 -20.77
CA TRP A 133 16.53 -0.81 -20.27
C TRP A 133 15.16 -1.29 -19.77
N ALA A 134 14.48 -0.51 -18.92
CA ALA A 134 13.20 -0.92 -18.35
C ALA A 134 12.14 -1.12 -19.44
N THR A 135 12.12 -0.29 -20.47
CA THR A 135 11.13 -0.40 -21.56
C THR A 135 11.33 -1.60 -22.49
N GLU A 136 12.51 -2.23 -22.47
CA GLU A 136 12.76 -3.47 -23.21
C GLU A 136 12.15 -4.70 -22.52
N LEU A 137 11.95 -4.63 -21.20
CA LEU A 137 11.37 -5.71 -20.40
C LEU A 137 9.94 -6.01 -20.86
N GLN A 138 9.67 -7.29 -21.14
CA GLN A 138 8.34 -7.78 -21.49
C GLN A 138 7.68 -8.44 -20.28
N ARG A 139 6.35 -8.37 -20.22
CA ARG A 139 5.59 -9.15 -19.24
C ARG A 139 5.64 -10.63 -19.61
N GLU A 140 5.68 -11.48 -18.60
CA GLU A 140 5.58 -12.93 -18.71
C GLU A 140 4.38 -13.45 -17.93
N GLU A 141 3.85 -14.61 -18.32
CA GLU A 141 2.79 -15.25 -17.57
C GLU A 141 3.31 -15.76 -16.22
N CYS A 142 2.65 -15.34 -15.14
CA CYS A 142 2.99 -15.68 -13.76
C CYS A 142 1.77 -16.32 -13.06
N PRO A 143 1.98 -17.29 -12.16
CA PRO A 143 0.91 -17.84 -11.33
C PRO A 143 0.38 -16.79 -10.35
N LEU A 144 -0.88 -16.92 -9.91
CA LEU A 144 -1.45 -16.00 -8.91
C LEU A 144 -0.66 -15.93 -7.60
N SER A 145 0.04 -17.00 -7.21
CA SER A 145 0.90 -17.03 -6.03
C SER A 145 2.01 -15.95 -6.04
N ASP A 146 2.35 -15.43 -7.23
CA ASP A 146 3.32 -14.33 -7.37
C ASP A 146 2.70 -12.95 -7.04
N LEU A 147 1.37 -12.84 -6.92
CA LEU A 147 0.70 -11.60 -6.50
C LEU A 147 0.84 -11.36 -5.01
N TRP A 148 1.12 -10.10 -4.68
CA TRP A 148 1.12 -9.60 -3.32
C TRP A 148 0.09 -8.48 -3.25
N ILE A 149 -0.99 -8.71 -2.50
CA ILE A 149 -2.16 -7.83 -2.44
C ILE A 149 -2.31 -7.26 -1.03
N SER A 150 -2.38 -5.94 -0.94
CA SER A 150 -2.66 -5.24 0.31
C SER A 150 -4.08 -4.68 0.30
N VAL A 151 -4.65 -4.43 1.47
CA VAL A 151 -5.97 -3.78 1.62
C VAL A 151 -5.97 -2.83 2.80
N LYS A 152 -6.66 -1.70 2.62
CA LYS A 152 -7.17 -0.87 3.72
C LYS A 152 -8.46 -0.19 3.29
N CYS A 153 -9.35 0.16 4.22
CA CYS A 153 -10.57 0.90 3.87
C CYS A 153 -10.37 2.42 3.93
N GLY A 154 -11.38 3.18 3.54
CA GLY A 154 -11.42 4.58 3.96
C GLY A 154 -12.71 5.29 3.60
N GLU A 155 -12.95 6.36 4.35
CA GLU A 155 -14.23 7.07 4.37
C GLU A 155 -15.42 6.10 4.44
N SER A 156 -15.32 5.16 5.38
CA SER A 156 -16.33 4.13 5.61
C SER A 156 -17.70 4.74 5.90
N ASP A 157 -18.72 4.02 5.48
CA ASP A 157 -20.13 4.30 5.72
C ASP A 157 -20.82 2.97 6.12
N THR A 158 -22.13 2.98 6.33
CA THR A 158 -22.87 1.75 6.67
C THR A 158 -22.74 0.67 5.59
N THR A 159 -22.66 1.04 4.30
CA THR A 159 -22.55 0.07 3.19
C THR A 159 -21.20 -0.65 3.15
N SER A 160 -20.16 -0.04 3.73
CA SER A 160 -18.80 -0.56 3.73
C SER A 160 -18.73 -1.92 4.45
N GLY A 161 -19.32 -2.02 5.65
CA GLY A 161 -19.39 -3.27 6.41
C GLY A 161 -20.41 -4.29 5.88
N LEU A 162 -21.36 -3.86 5.04
CA LEU A 162 -22.42 -4.70 4.49
C LEU A 162 -22.13 -5.25 3.08
N GLY A 163 -21.24 -4.59 2.33
CA GLY A 163 -20.95 -4.95 0.94
C GLY A 163 -19.47 -4.84 0.56
N SER A 164 -18.86 -3.66 0.64
CA SER A 164 -17.48 -3.45 0.12
C SER A 164 -16.45 -4.32 0.84
N ASN A 165 -16.41 -4.26 2.18
CA ASN A 165 -15.45 -5.03 2.98
C ASN A 165 -15.72 -6.54 2.90
N PRO A 166 -16.98 -7.02 2.96
CA PRO A 166 -17.30 -8.42 2.66
C PRO A 166 -16.86 -8.90 1.27
N ALA A 167 -16.94 -8.07 0.23
CA ALA A 167 -16.46 -8.43 -1.11
C ALA A 167 -14.93 -8.60 -1.14
N VAL A 168 -14.18 -7.75 -0.42
CA VAL A 168 -12.74 -7.95 -0.21
C VAL A 168 -12.49 -9.24 0.57
N GLY A 169 -13.23 -9.50 1.65
CA GLY A 169 -13.10 -10.72 2.42
C GLY A 169 -13.33 -11.99 1.62
N ASP A 170 -14.29 -11.98 0.70
CA ASP A 170 -14.54 -13.10 -0.22
C ASP A 170 -13.38 -13.31 -1.20
N LEU A 171 -12.74 -12.24 -1.70
CA LEU A 171 -11.49 -12.33 -2.46
C LEU A 171 -10.36 -12.93 -1.62
N MET A 172 -10.20 -12.53 -0.35
CA MET A 172 -9.17 -13.08 0.53
C MET A 172 -9.35 -14.60 0.70
N ASP A 173 -10.57 -15.03 1.03
CA ASP A 173 -10.90 -16.45 1.21
C ASP A 173 -10.69 -17.27 -0.08
N LYS A 174 -10.79 -16.64 -1.25
CA LYS A 174 -10.54 -17.27 -2.56
C LYS A 174 -9.07 -17.38 -2.90
N LEU A 175 -8.27 -16.35 -2.61
CA LEU A 175 -6.87 -16.27 -3.04
C LEU A 175 -5.89 -16.87 -2.04
N ASP A 176 -6.23 -16.92 -0.75
CA ASP A 176 -5.38 -17.51 0.29
C ASP A 176 -4.98 -18.98 -0.03
N PRO A 177 -5.90 -19.88 -0.48
CA PRO A 177 -5.54 -21.23 -0.93
C PRO A 177 -4.60 -21.31 -2.14
N PHE A 178 -4.47 -20.25 -2.94
CA PHE A 178 -3.56 -20.18 -4.09
C PHE A 178 -2.15 -19.72 -3.71
N GLY A 179 -1.87 -19.52 -2.42
CA GLY A 179 -0.54 -19.11 -1.96
C GLY A 179 -0.22 -17.66 -2.30
N VAL A 180 -1.23 -16.79 -2.30
CA VAL A 180 -1.06 -15.34 -2.48
C VAL A 180 -0.59 -14.71 -1.17
N HIS A 181 0.26 -13.69 -1.23
CA HIS A 181 0.59 -12.89 -0.05
C HIS A 181 -0.47 -11.79 0.11
N LEU A 182 -1.14 -11.78 1.24
CA LEU A 182 -2.24 -10.86 1.53
C LEU A 182 -1.89 -10.02 2.75
N CYS A 183 -2.30 -8.75 2.79
CA CYS A 183 -2.09 -7.91 3.97
C CYS A 183 -3.25 -6.97 4.24
N PHE A 184 -3.63 -6.87 5.51
CA PHE A 184 -4.53 -5.84 6.04
C PHE A 184 -3.85 -5.11 7.20
N GLY A 185 -4.33 -3.91 7.55
CA GLY A 185 -3.80 -3.12 8.65
C GLY A 185 -4.88 -2.32 9.36
N GLU A 186 -4.58 -1.05 9.65
CA GLU A 186 -5.46 -0.07 10.31
C GLU A 186 -5.68 -0.41 11.80
N THR A 187 -4.61 -0.35 12.60
CA THR A 187 -4.60 -0.87 13.98
C THR A 187 -5.72 -0.29 14.86
N SER A 188 -5.95 1.02 14.82
CA SER A 188 -7.02 1.67 15.58
C SER A 188 -8.42 1.53 14.97
N GLU A 189 -8.55 1.06 13.71
CA GLU A 189 -9.87 0.72 13.14
C GLU A 189 -10.42 -0.60 13.71
N LEU A 190 -9.63 -1.32 14.51
CA LEU A 190 -10.06 -2.56 15.15
C LEU A 190 -10.56 -2.35 16.59
N THR A 191 -10.59 -1.11 17.10
CA THR A 191 -11.11 -0.80 18.44
C THR A 191 -12.57 -1.23 18.58
N GLY A 192 -12.82 -2.18 19.49
CA GLY A 192 -14.11 -2.82 19.70
C GLY A 192 -14.24 -4.21 19.05
N ALA A 193 -13.31 -4.58 18.18
CA ALA A 193 -13.25 -5.87 17.50
C ALA A 193 -11.89 -6.58 17.67
N GLU A 194 -10.95 -6.02 18.44
CA GLU A 194 -9.58 -6.48 18.57
C GLU A 194 -9.50 -7.93 19.06
N GLN A 195 -10.34 -8.31 20.04
CA GLN A 195 -10.32 -9.66 20.57
C GLN A 195 -10.85 -10.69 19.57
N VAL A 196 -11.82 -10.30 18.75
CA VAL A 196 -12.36 -11.12 17.66
C VAL A 196 -11.32 -11.25 16.55
N CYS A 197 -10.65 -10.15 16.21
CA CYS A 197 -9.54 -10.14 15.26
C CYS A 197 -8.40 -11.05 15.74
N ALA A 198 -7.97 -10.95 16.99
CA ALA A 198 -6.92 -11.81 17.55
C ALA A 198 -7.26 -13.31 17.45
N ASN A 199 -8.54 -13.68 17.51
CA ASN A 199 -8.99 -15.07 17.33
C ASN A 199 -8.94 -15.55 15.85
N ARG A 200 -8.68 -14.65 14.90
CA ARG A 200 -8.43 -14.94 13.48
C ARG A 200 -6.95 -15.07 13.15
N SER A 201 -6.11 -15.27 14.16
CA SER A 201 -4.72 -15.71 14.00
C SER A 201 -4.67 -17.21 13.70
N SER A 202 -3.72 -17.63 12.88
CA SER A 202 -3.51 -19.05 12.56
C SER A 202 -2.80 -19.82 13.69
N ASN A 203 -2.11 -19.13 14.59
CA ASN A 203 -1.30 -19.73 15.64
C ASN A 203 -1.16 -18.78 16.87
N PRO A 204 -0.78 -19.32 18.05
CA PRO A 204 -0.65 -18.52 19.27
C PRO A 204 0.38 -17.39 19.22
N GLU A 205 1.50 -17.57 18.49
CA GLU A 205 2.55 -16.55 18.36
C GLU A 205 2.01 -15.31 17.62
N ALA A 206 1.32 -15.52 16.49
CA ALA A 206 0.67 -14.44 15.75
C ALA A 206 -0.43 -13.75 16.57
N LYS A 207 -1.18 -14.52 17.37
CA LYS A 207 -2.20 -13.97 18.29
C LYS A 207 -1.59 -13.02 19.31
N GLU A 208 -0.53 -13.48 19.98
CA GLU A 208 0.16 -12.72 21.02
C GLU A 208 0.82 -11.47 20.43
N LYS A 209 1.51 -11.61 19.29
CA LYS A 209 2.11 -10.49 18.56
C LYS A 209 1.06 -9.44 18.20
N PHE A 210 -0.10 -9.85 17.69
CA PHE A 210 -1.21 -8.94 17.36
C PHE A 210 -1.72 -8.18 18.59
N LEU A 211 -1.98 -8.88 19.70
CA LEU A 211 -2.46 -8.24 20.93
C LEU A 211 -1.42 -7.26 21.49
N ASN A 212 -0.14 -7.60 21.45
CA ASN A 212 0.93 -6.70 21.88
C ASN A 212 1.00 -5.44 21.00
N THR A 213 0.94 -5.60 19.68
CA THR A 213 0.89 -4.48 18.73
C THR A 213 -0.32 -3.58 18.97
N TRP A 214 -1.52 -4.16 19.08
CA TRP A 214 -2.74 -3.40 19.32
C TRP A 214 -2.71 -2.66 20.66
N ASN A 215 -2.28 -3.34 21.74
CA ASN A 215 -2.16 -2.72 23.06
C ASN A 215 -1.17 -1.55 23.03
N ALA A 216 0.01 -1.71 22.42
CA ALA A 216 0.99 -0.64 22.32
C ALA A 216 0.45 0.58 21.55
N TYR A 217 -0.29 0.35 20.45
CA TYR A 217 -0.91 1.42 19.68
C TYR A 217 -2.03 2.12 20.47
N ASN A 218 -2.86 1.34 21.18
CA ASN A 218 -3.92 1.87 22.02
C ASN A 218 -3.35 2.69 23.20
N ASP A 219 -2.31 2.19 23.87
CA ASP A 219 -1.62 2.90 24.96
C ASP A 219 -1.05 4.22 24.46
N PHE A 220 -0.40 4.23 23.28
CA PHE A 220 0.06 5.46 22.63
C PHE A 220 -1.09 6.48 22.40
N ILE A 221 -2.24 6.03 21.92
CA ILE A 221 -3.41 6.91 21.77
C ILE A 221 -3.86 7.43 23.15
N LEU A 222 -4.02 6.56 24.14
CA LEU A 222 -4.49 6.92 25.48
C LEU A 222 -3.57 7.93 26.17
N GLU A 223 -2.26 7.81 26.00
CA GLU A 223 -1.26 8.71 26.56
C GLU A 223 -1.27 10.12 25.92
N ASN A 224 -1.64 10.22 24.64
CA ASN A 224 -1.51 11.46 23.86
C ASN A 224 -2.86 12.12 23.51
N LYS A 225 -3.99 11.48 23.79
CA LYS A 225 -5.30 11.99 23.42
C LYS A 225 -5.72 13.22 24.23
N THR A 226 -6.32 14.21 23.56
CA THR A 226 -7.03 15.32 24.23
C THR A 226 -8.49 15.00 24.54
N ASN A 227 -9.03 14.01 23.83
CA ASN A 227 -10.44 13.57 23.81
C ASN A 227 -10.47 12.06 23.67
N ASP A 228 -11.58 11.38 23.99
CA ASP A 228 -11.62 9.92 23.81
C ASP A 228 -11.52 9.54 22.32
N LEU A 229 -10.92 8.38 22.01
CA LEU A 229 -10.82 7.91 20.63
C LEU A 229 -12.23 7.75 20.03
N SER A 230 -13.19 7.28 20.83
CA SER A 230 -14.61 7.19 20.49
C SER A 230 -15.28 8.54 20.15
N GLU A 231 -14.69 9.68 20.56
CA GLU A 231 -15.17 11.02 20.19
C GLU A 231 -14.60 11.50 18.84
N SER A 232 -13.49 10.91 18.39
CA SER A 232 -12.83 11.23 17.11
C SER A 232 -13.04 10.17 16.03
N GLN A 233 -13.42 8.95 16.43
CA GLN A 233 -13.73 7.79 15.60
C GLN A 233 -15.04 7.15 16.10
N PRO A 234 -16.06 6.93 15.25
CA PRO A 234 -16.09 7.24 13.82
C PRO A 234 -15.95 8.74 13.53
N THR A 235 -15.27 9.10 12.43
CA THR A 235 -15.12 10.52 12.04
C THR A 235 -16.48 11.15 11.74
N LYS A 236 -16.56 12.50 11.71
CA LYS A 236 -17.79 13.20 11.31
C LYS A 236 -18.35 12.73 9.96
N GLY A 237 -17.48 12.44 9.00
CA GLY A 237 -17.86 11.87 7.70
C GLY A 237 -18.46 10.46 7.86
N ASN A 238 -17.88 9.61 8.71
CA ASN A 238 -18.42 8.26 8.97
C ASN A 238 -19.80 8.30 9.63
N ILE A 239 -20.02 9.19 10.60
CA ILE A 239 -21.32 9.37 11.27
C ILE A 239 -22.36 9.87 10.27
N ALA A 240 -22.00 10.84 9.41
CA ALA A 240 -22.87 11.28 8.32
C ALA A 240 -23.18 10.16 7.32
N GLY A 241 -22.24 9.22 7.12
CA GLY A 241 -22.41 7.99 6.35
C GLY A 241 -23.19 6.87 7.07
N GLY A 242 -23.71 7.12 8.28
CA GLY A 242 -24.62 6.23 9.00
C GLY A 242 -23.98 5.26 9.99
N LEU A 243 -22.68 5.37 10.30
CA LEU A 243 -22.04 4.57 11.35
C LEU A 243 -22.34 5.15 12.74
N THR A 244 -22.85 4.31 13.65
CA THR A 244 -23.36 4.76 14.95
C THR A 244 -22.40 4.56 16.11
N THR A 245 -21.57 3.51 16.08
CA THR A 245 -20.57 3.23 17.13
C THR A 245 -19.21 2.86 16.55
N ILE A 246 -18.16 2.93 17.39
CA ILE A 246 -16.81 2.51 17.00
C ILE A 246 -16.75 1.00 16.76
N GLU A 247 -17.48 0.21 17.53
CA GLU A 247 -17.59 -1.24 17.37
C GLU A 247 -18.25 -1.61 16.04
N GLU A 248 -19.34 -0.92 15.66
CA GLU A 248 -20.00 -1.15 14.36
C GLU A 248 -19.01 -0.95 13.20
N LYS A 249 -18.22 0.13 13.27
CA LYS A 249 -17.16 0.43 12.30
C LYS A 249 -16.09 -0.66 12.31
N ALA A 250 -15.63 -1.08 13.49
CA ALA A 250 -14.57 -2.08 13.64
C ALA A 250 -14.98 -3.47 13.14
N PHE A 251 -16.19 -3.91 13.42
CA PHE A 251 -16.71 -5.17 12.88
C PHE A 251 -16.93 -5.12 11.37
N GLY A 252 -17.30 -3.96 10.83
CA GLY A 252 -17.30 -3.71 9.39
C GLY A 252 -15.89 -3.77 8.79
N ASN A 253 -14.90 -3.18 9.46
CA ASN A 253 -13.48 -3.18 9.07
C ASN A 253 -12.89 -4.60 9.06
N LEU A 254 -13.29 -5.43 10.03
CA LEU A 254 -12.87 -6.82 10.17
C LEU A 254 -13.40 -7.71 9.03
N GLN A 255 -14.49 -7.35 8.34
CA GLN A 255 -15.00 -8.17 7.24
C GLN A 255 -14.01 -8.33 6.07
N LYS A 256 -12.99 -7.44 5.97
CA LYS A 256 -11.97 -7.47 4.91
C LYS A 256 -11.13 -8.74 4.89
N ILE A 257 -11.01 -9.45 6.01
CA ILE A 257 -10.18 -10.67 6.11
C ILE A 257 -10.96 -11.95 5.82
N GLY A 258 -12.19 -11.83 5.32
CA GLY A 258 -13.02 -12.97 4.95
C GLY A 258 -13.54 -13.76 6.15
N LYS A 259 -14.03 -14.97 5.88
CA LYS A 259 -14.63 -15.87 6.87
C LYS A 259 -13.77 -17.09 7.18
N LYS A 260 -12.82 -17.43 6.31
CA LYS A 260 -12.01 -18.65 6.39
C LYS A 260 -10.54 -18.34 6.62
N THR A 261 -10.02 -17.30 5.98
CA THR A 261 -8.60 -16.93 6.08
C THR A 261 -8.24 -16.46 7.48
N ASN A 262 -7.08 -16.89 7.97
CA ASN A 262 -6.52 -16.46 9.23
C ASN A 262 -5.15 -15.87 8.99
N PHE A 263 -4.78 -14.81 9.72
CA PHE A 263 -3.46 -14.21 9.54
C PHE A 263 -2.36 -15.06 10.18
N ILE A 264 -1.22 -15.13 9.51
CA ILE A 264 -0.11 -16.01 9.86
C ILE A 264 0.99 -15.33 10.68
N ASP A 265 1.10 -14.01 10.56
CA ASP A 265 2.04 -13.18 11.32
C ASP A 265 1.56 -11.72 11.35
N VAL A 266 2.22 -10.93 12.19
CA VAL A 266 2.07 -9.48 12.29
C VAL A 266 3.35 -8.81 11.81
N LEU A 267 3.24 -7.71 11.06
CA LEU A 267 4.34 -6.96 10.49
C LEU A 267 4.46 -5.61 11.19
N GLU A 268 5.69 -5.19 11.47
CA GLU A 268 6.01 -3.79 11.76
C GLU A 268 5.73 -2.90 10.53
N PRO A 269 5.60 -1.58 10.72
CA PRO A 269 5.46 -0.64 9.61
C PRO A 269 6.55 -0.83 8.55
N ALA A 270 6.15 -1.03 7.28
CA ALA A 270 7.02 -1.30 6.12
C ALA A 270 7.91 -2.55 6.23
N GLU A 271 7.61 -3.50 7.12
CA GLU A 271 8.29 -4.79 7.17
C GLU A 271 7.82 -5.70 6.03
N GLU A 272 8.78 -6.29 5.30
CA GLU A 272 8.49 -7.28 4.26
C GLU A 272 8.07 -8.62 4.89
N PRO A 273 6.96 -9.26 4.47
CA PRO A 273 6.54 -10.57 4.96
C PRO A 273 7.52 -11.68 4.56
N THR A 274 7.95 -12.48 5.55
CA THR A 274 8.98 -13.52 5.36
C THR A 274 8.56 -14.93 5.81
N LYS A 275 7.37 -15.10 6.39
CA LYS A 275 6.86 -16.40 6.88
C LYS A 275 6.23 -17.29 5.79
N GLY A 276 6.20 -16.81 4.54
CA GLY A 276 5.60 -17.51 3.40
C GLY A 276 4.25 -16.91 2.97
N PRO A 277 3.58 -17.51 1.99
CA PRO A 277 2.29 -17.00 1.52
C PRO A 277 1.19 -17.13 2.58
N GLY A 278 0.22 -16.23 2.53
CA GLY A 278 -0.90 -16.15 3.47
C GLY A 278 -1.24 -14.70 3.84
N LEU A 279 -2.15 -14.54 4.79
CA LEU A 279 -2.57 -13.22 5.28
C LEU A 279 -1.68 -12.70 6.40
N TYR A 280 -1.28 -11.44 6.31
CA TYR A 280 -0.52 -10.71 7.33
C TYR A 280 -1.34 -9.54 7.89
N PHE A 281 -1.18 -9.26 9.17
CA PHE A 281 -1.60 -7.97 9.74
C PHE A 281 -0.39 -7.04 9.77
N MET A 282 -0.48 -5.81 9.26
CA MET A 282 0.59 -4.82 9.38
C MET A 282 0.16 -3.69 10.30
N ASP A 283 1.00 -3.40 11.30
CA ASP A 283 0.79 -2.24 12.16
C ASP A 283 0.88 -0.96 11.33
N THR A 284 -0.23 -0.25 11.24
CA THR A 284 -0.36 0.96 10.42
C THR A 284 -1.39 1.90 11.05
N SER A 285 -1.19 3.19 10.86
CA SER A 285 -2.24 4.17 11.13
C SER A 285 -3.40 3.99 10.14
N SER A 286 -4.60 4.45 10.52
CA SER A 286 -5.77 4.47 9.63
C SER A 286 -5.69 5.58 8.58
N ALA A 287 -4.65 6.41 8.62
CA ALA A 287 -4.43 7.47 7.64
C ALA A 287 -4.10 6.85 6.28
N ALA A 288 -4.82 7.31 5.27
CA ALA A 288 -4.86 6.59 4.01
C ALA A 288 -3.51 6.50 3.31
N ALA A 289 -2.85 7.64 3.16
CA ALA A 289 -1.59 7.72 2.44
C ALA A 289 -0.46 7.01 3.18
N GLU A 290 -0.45 7.03 4.52
CA GLU A 290 0.57 6.34 5.32
C GLU A 290 0.46 4.82 5.15
N CYS A 291 -0.73 4.24 5.36
CA CYS A 291 -0.93 2.80 5.28
C CYS A 291 -0.53 2.23 3.90
N VAL A 292 -1.00 2.86 2.81
CA VAL A 292 -0.67 2.40 1.45
C VAL A 292 0.83 2.58 1.16
N THR A 293 1.46 3.65 1.66
CA THR A 293 2.91 3.85 1.51
C THR A 293 3.70 2.75 2.22
N LEU A 294 3.31 2.37 3.44
CA LEU A 294 3.97 1.31 4.20
C LEU A 294 3.79 -0.07 3.55
N GLN A 295 2.60 -0.38 3.06
CA GLN A 295 2.32 -1.64 2.36
C GLN A 295 3.06 -1.72 1.01
N ALA A 296 3.10 -0.62 0.25
CA ALA A 296 3.93 -0.53 -0.95
C ALA A 296 5.41 -0.73 -0.60
N ALA A 297 5.92 -0.10 0.48
CA ALA A 297 7.30 -0.28 0.91
C ALA A 297 7.62 -1.71 1.37
N ALA A 298 6.67 -2.42 1.98
CA ALA A 298 6.80 -3.83 2.33
C ALA A 298 6.80 -4.78 1.10
N GLY A 299 6.54 -4.25 -0.09
CA GLY A 299 6.62 -4.98 -1.35
C GLY A 299 5.28 -5.48 -1.89
N PHE A 300 4.13 -5.03 -1.34
CA PHE A 300 2.83 -5.31 -1.95
C PHE A 300 2.70 -4.58 -3.29
N THR A 301 2.01 -5.22 -4.25
CA THR A 301 2.05 -4.82 -5.66
C THR A 301 0.71 -4.36 -6.21
N VAL A 302 -0.38 -4.63 -5.49
CA VAL A 302 -1.74 -4.17 -5.79
C VAL A 302 -2.43 -3.87 -4.47
N HIS A 303 -3.06 -2.70 -4.38
CA HIS A 303 -3.79 -2.28 -3.20
C HIS A 303 -5.29 -2.28 -3.47
N LEU A 304 -6.08 -2.92 -2.61
CA LEU A 304 -7.54 -2.90 -2.64
C LEU A 304 -8.07 -1.85 -1.67
N PHE A 305 -9.03 -1.05 -2.14
CA PHE A 305 -9.47 0.12 -1.43
C PHE A 305 -11.01 0.24 -1.36
N PRO A 306 -11.67 -0.52 -0.47
CA PRO A 306 -13.10 -0.36 -0.25
C PRO A 306 -13.40 1.01 0.36
N THR A 307 -14.33 1.75 -0.23
CA THR A 307 -14.74 3.08 0.23
C THR A 307 -16.25 3.26 0.25
N GLY A 308 -16.74 3.94 1.27
CA GLY A 308 -18.16 4.29 1.42
C GLY A 308 -18.52 5.60 0.74
N GLN A 309 -17.63 6.60 0.80
CA GLN A 309 -17.92 7.97 0.34
C GLN A 309 -17.03 8.47 -0.81
N GLY A 310 -16.15 7.61 -1.35
CA GLY A 310 -15.39 7.92 -2.56
C GLY A 310 -14.05 8.60 -2.30
N ASN A 311 -13.33 8.16 -1.26
CA ASN A 311 -11.99 8.66 -0.98
C ASN A 311 -11.09 8.51 -2.21
N VAL A 312 -10.31 9.54 -2.53
CA VAL A 312 -9.59 9.65 -3.81
C VAL A 312 -8.16 9.10 -3.78
N ILE A 313 -7.67 8.61 -2.63
CA ILE A 313 -6.27 8.23 -2.39
C ILE A 313 -5.66 7.35 -3.51
N GLY A 314 -4.49 7.70 -4.01
CA GLY A 314 -3.65 6.85 -4.85
C GLY A 314 -2.35 6.48 -4.15
N ASN A 315 -1.42 5.98 -4.94
CA ASN A 315 -0.04 5.75 -4.53
C ASN A 315 0.85 5.82 -5.79
N PRO A 316 2.08 6.34 -5.70
CA PRO A 316 2.95 6.47 -6.88
C PRO A 316 3.34 5.13 -7.52
N ILE A 317 3.49 4.05 -6.76
CA ILE A 317 4.06 2.77 -7.25
C ILE A 317 3.13 1.57 -7.13
N GLU A 318 2.15 1.62 -6.25
CA GLU A 318 1.18 0.54 -6.04
C GLU A 318 -0.19 0.95 -6.62
N PRO A 319 -0.72 0.29 -7.65
CA PRO A 319 -2.05 0.58 -8.17
C PRO A 319 -3.12 0.35 -7.12
N VAL A 320 -3.92 1.39 -6.86
CA VAL A 320 -5.01 1.40 -5.87
C VAL A 320 -6.34 1.16 -6.59
N ILE A 321 -6.93 -0.02 -6.40
CA ILE A 321 -8.23 -0.43 -6.96
C ILE A 321 -9.32 -0.03 -5.98
N LYS A 322 -10.17 0.92 -6.38
CA LYS A 322 -11.27 1.40 -5.52
C LYS A 322 -12.57 0.66 -5.81
N LEU A 323 -13.23 0.20 -4.75
CA LEU A 323 -14.54 -0.44 -4.85
C LEU A 323 -15.55 0.16 -3.87
N THR A 324 -16.83 0.16 -4.23
CA THR A 324 -17.89 0.65 -3.35
C THR A 324 -19.16 -0.17 -3.46
N ALA A 325 -19.81 -0.41 -2.32
CA ALA A 325 -21.17 -0.93 -2.23
C ALA A 325 -22.22 0.18 -2.06
N ASN A 326 -21.79 1.45 -1.97
CA ASN A 326 -22.69 2.58 -1.83
C ASN A 326 -23.24 2.99 -3.20
N PRO A 327 -24.56 2.84 -3.48
CA PRO A 327 -25.13 3.22 -4.77
C PRO A 327 -24.96 4.71 -5.10
N ASN A 328 -24.93 5.58 -4.08
CA ASN A 328 -24.75 7.01 -4.29
C ASN A 328 -23.32 7.29 -4.74
N THR A 329 -22.33 6.76 -4.03
CA THR A 329 -20.91 6.90 -4.40
C THR A 329 -20.62 6.29 -5.76
N ALA A 330 -21.17 5.11 -6.06
CA ALA A 330 -21.06 4.49 -7.38
C ALA A 330 -21.60 5.40 -8.50
N ALA A 331 -22.67 6.16 -8.24
CA ALA A 331 -23.25 7.08 -9.22
C ALA A 331 -22.51 8.42 -9.30
N THR A 332 -22.20 9.05 -8.15
CA THR A 332 -21.70 10.43 -8.09
C THR A 332 -20.18 10.54 -8.13
N MET A 333 -19.45 9.49 -7.77
CA MET A 333 -17.98 9.44 -7.73
C MET A 333 -17.43 8.37 -8.69
N SER A 334 -18.18 8.00 -9.73
CA SER A 334 -17.83 6.91 -10.66
C SER A 334 -16.45 7.05 -11.31
N GLU A 335 -15.95 8.27 -11.50
CA GLU A 335 -14.60 8.51 -12.04
C GLU A 335 -13.47 8.01 -11.12
N HIS A 336 -13.75 7.86 -9.83
CA HIS A 336 -12.82 7.34 -8.83
C HIS A 336 -13.05 5.86 -8.49
N ILE A 337 -14.11 5.22 -8.99
CA ILE A 337 -14.47 3.85 -8.60
C ILE A 337 -14.13 2.88 -9.74
N ASP A 338 -13.26 1.91 -9.45
CA ASP A 338 -12.91 0.84 -10.38
C ASP A 338 -13.98 -0.26 -10.42
N LEU A 339 -14.64 -0.55 -9.29
CA LEU A 339 -15.65 -1.59 -9.17
C LEU A 339 -16.86 -1.16 -8.32
N ASP A 340 -18.03 -1.15 -8.94
CA ASP A 340 -19.32 -1.02 -8.26
C ASP A 340 -19.84 -2.40 -7.82
N VAL A 341 -19.96 -2.60 -6.51
CA VAL A 341 -20.58 -3.79 -5.89
C VAL A 341 -21.87 -3.44 -5.15
N SER A 342 -22.49 -2.30 -5.44
CA SER A 342 -23.74 -1.84 -4.82
C SER A 342 -24.93 -2.75 -5.11
N GLY A 343 -24.82 -3.60 -6.15
CA GLY A 343 -25.77 -4.68 -6.43
C GLY A 343 -25.97 -5.64 -5.26
N ILE A 344 -25.02 -5.75 -4.32
CA ILE A 344 -25.15 -6.58 -3.10
C ILE A 344 -26.36 -6.09 -2.29
N LEU A 345 -26.45 -4.78 -2.07
CA LEU A 345 -27.50 -4.18 -1.23
C LEU A 345 -28.87 -4.19 -1.93
N LYS A 346 -28.87 -4.23 -3.27
CA LYS A 346 -30.07 -4.36 -4.10
C LYS A 346 -30.50 -5.82 -4.30
N ARG A 347 -29.72 -6.79 -3.81
CA ARG A 347 -29.91 -8.24 -4.03
C ARG A 347 -29.86 -8.65 -5.51
N GLU A 348 -29.16 -7.84 -6.32
CA GLU A 348 -28.89 -8.10 -7.74
C GLU A 348 -27.62 -8.93 -7.92
N MET A 349 -26.71 -8.87 -6.94
CA MET A 349 -25.54 -9.73 -6.84
C MET A 349 -25.40 -10.29 -5.42
N ASN A 350 -24.69 -11.40 -5.27
CA ASN A 350 -24.30 -11.96 -3.97
C ASN A 350 -22.80 -11.73 -3.71
N LEU A 351 -22.34 -12.07 -2.49
CA LEU A 351 -20.95 -11.88 -2.07
C LEU A 351 -19.95 -12.67 -2.92
N ASP A 352 -20.29 -13.91 -3.29
CA ASP A 352 -19.42 -14.73 -4.13
C ASP A 352 -19.23 -14.10 -5.52
N GLN A 353 -20.29 -13.57 -6.12
CA GLN A 353 -20.24 -12.83 -7.38
C GLN A 353 -19.39 -11.56 -7.24
N ALA A 354 -19.57 -10.80 -6.16
CA ALA A 354 -18.78 -9.60 -5.91
C ALA A 354 -17.29 -9.90 -5.73
N GLY A 355 -16.95 -10.97 -5.00
CA GLY A 355 -15.56 -11.42 -4.90
C GLY A 355 -14.99 -11.90 -6.24
N ASN A 356 -15.78 -12.60 -7.07
CA ASN A 356 -15.35 -12.97 -8.43
C ASN A 356 -15.06 -11.74 -9.29
N GLU A 357 -15.92 -10.71 -9.26
CA GLU A 357 -15.68 -9.46 -9.98
C GLU A 357 -14.45 -8.71 -9.44
N LEU A 358 -14.23 -8.75 -8.12
CA LEU A 358 -13.05 -8.15 -7.51
C LEU A 358 -11.75 -8.88 -7.91
N VAL A 359 -11.76 -10.21 -7.97
CA VAL A 359 -10.62 -10.98 -8.49
C VAL A 359 -10.39 -10.64 -9.96
N ASN A 360 -11.45 -10.59 -10.78
CA ASN A 360 -11.36 -10.23 -12.20
C ASN A 360 -10.71 -8.86 -12.41
N ILE A 361 -11.16 -7.82 -11.71
CA ILE A 361 -10.56 -6.49 -11.86
C ILE A 361 -9.15 -6.40 -11.29
N THR A 362 -8.84 -7.16 -10.23
CA THR A 362 -7.49 -7.27 -9.68
C THR A 362 -6.54 -7.85 -10.72
N VAL A 363 -6.89 -8.97 -11.35
CA VAL A 363 -6.07 -9.57 -12.41
C VAL A 363 -5.99 -8.68 -13.65
N ARG A 364 -7.07 -8.03 -14.06
CA ARG A 364 -7.03 -7.04 -15.15
C ARG A 364 -6.06 -5.89 -14.85
N THR A 365 -6.05 -5.41 -13.61
CA THR A 365 -5.13 -4.36 -13.15
C THR A 365 -3.69 -4.88 -13.12
N ALA A 366 -3.48 -6.11 -12.65
CA ALA A 366 -2.19 -6.78 -12.68
C ALA A 366 -1.64 -6.89 -14.11
N ASN A 367 -2.51 -7.23 -15.07
CA ASN A 367 -2.24 -7.30 -16.52
C ASN A 367 -1.99 -5.94 -17.20
N GLY A 368 -2.09 -4.83 -16.47
CA GLY A 368 -1.73 -3.50 -16.99
C GLY A 368 -2.91 -2.55 -17.24
N ARG A 369 -4.15 -2.90 -16.88
CA ARG A 369 -5.21 -1.90 -16.76
C ARG A 369 -4.81 -0.88 -15.69
N HIS A 370 -4.82 0.41 -16.03
CA HIS A 370 -4.69 1.47 -15.02
C HIS A 370 -5.96 1.55 -14.17
N THR A 371 -5.79 1.76 -12.87
CA THR A 371 -6.89 2.11 -11.98
C THR A 371 -7.34 3.54 -12.21
N CYS A 372 -8.53 3.89 -11.72
CA CYS A 372 -9.00 5.27 -11.73
C CYS A 372 -7.96 6.23 -11.12
N ALA A 373 -7.37 5.85 -9.98
CA ALA A 373 -6.35 6.64 -9.28
C ALA A 373 -5.12 6.94 -10.15
N GLU A 374 -4.62 5.92 -10.86
CA GLU A 374 -3.47 6.05 -11.76
C GLU A 374 -3.80 6.98 -12.94
N SER A 375 -4.99 6.80 -13.55
CA SER A 375 -5.40 7.57 -14.72
C SER A 375 -5.64 9.05 -14.41
N LEU A 376 -6.03 9.37 -13.17
CA LEU A 376 -6.24 10.74 -12.68
C LEU A 376 -4.97 11.35 -12.06
N GLY A 377 -3.91 10.56 -11.87
CA GLY A 377 -2.63 11.04 -11.36
C GLY A 377 -2.52 11.18 -9.84
N HIS A 378 -3.35 10.47 -9.07
CA HIS A 378 -3.24 10.41 -7.61
C HIS A 378 -1.98 9.64 -7.19
N ARG A 379 -1.06 10.33 -6.50
CA ARG A 379 0.29 9.87 -6.18
C ARG A 379 0.70 10.24 -4.76
N GLU A 380 -0.22 10.17 -3.82
CA GLU A 380 0.05 10.49 -2.43
C GLU A 380 1.11 9.52 -1.87
N PHE A 381 2.19 10.09 -1.33
CA PHE A 381 3.31 9.37 -0.73
C PHE A 381 3.63 10.02 0.61
N VAL A 382 3.27 9.35 1.70
CA VAL A 382 3.37 9.92 3.05
C VAL A 382 4.11 8.93 3.92
N LEU A 383 5.25 9.37 4.45
CA LEU A 383 6.05 8.56 5.37
C LEU A 383 5.50 8.73 6.79
N THR A 384 5.50 7.64 7.56
CA THR A 384 5.15 7.68 8.98
C THR A 384 6.32 8.24 9.80
N LYS A 385 6.00 9.15 10.71
CA LYS A 385 6.94 9.79 11.62
C LYS A 385 6.56 9.48 13.07
N LEU A 386 7.50 8.95 13.84
CA LEU A 386 7.31 8.53 15.23
C LEU A 386 7.65 9.65 16.22
N PHE A 387 8.71 10.43 15.94
CA PHE A 387 9.23 11.42 16.88
C PHE A 387 9.40 12.80 16.26
N ARG A 388 9.55 13.83 17.10
CA ARG A 388 10.01 15.15 16.63
C ARG A 388 11.45 15.02 16.13
N SER A 389 11.77 15.73 15.04
CA SER A 389 13.15 15.85 14.57
C SER A 389 14.01 16.60 15.59
N ALA A 390 15.31 16.28 15.63
CA ALA A 390 16.28 16.86 16.57
C ALA A 390 16.54 18.36 16.38
#